data_AF-A0A1L8E7T1-F1
#
_entry.id   AF-A0A1L8E7T1-F1
#
_cell.length_a   1.000
_cell.length_b   1.000
_cell.length_c   1.000
_cell.angle_alpha   90.00
_cell.angle_beta   90.00
_cell.angle_gamma   90.00
#
_symmetry.space_group_name_H-M   'P 1'
#
loop_
_entity.id
_entity.type
_entity.pdbx_description
1 polymer ?
#
loop_
_entity_poly.entity_id
_entity_poly.type
_entity_poly.pdbx_seq_one_letter_code
_entity_poly.pdbx_strand_id
1 'polypeptide(L)'
;LMGSINDDMSSLVVAQLLFLQSENSNKPIHLYINSPGGVVTAGLAIYDTMQYVKPPIATWCVGQASSMGSLLLAAGSPGMRYSLPNSRIMIHQPSGGAQGQATDIQIQAEEIMKLKKQLTNIYVKHTNQSYDILYEKMERDNFMSPEEAKQIGIVDQILVHPPEMIVSATYKGM
;
A
#
# COMPACT_ATOMS: atom_id res chain seq x y z
N LEU A 1 4.56 7.58 -6.04
CA LEU A 1 3.28 8.01 -5.45
C LEU A 1 3.57 8.96 -4.29
N MET A 2 3.39 10.27 -4.52
CA MET A 2 3.79 11.33 -3.59
C MET A 2 2.62 12.30 -3.37
N GLY A 3 2.23 12.54 -2.12
CA GLY A 3 1.09 13.38 -1.78
C GLY A 3 -0.25 12.62 -1.73
N SER A 4 -1.35 13.37 -1.79
CA SER A 4 -2.71 12.82 -1.68
C SER A 4 -3.06 11.91 -2.85
N ILE A 5 -3.74 10.79 -2.58
CA ILE A 5 -4.27 9.90 -3.60
C ILE A 5 -5.61 10.45 -4.08
N ASN A 6 -5.66 10.87 -5.33
CA ASN A 6 -6.85 11.33 -6.04
C ASN A 6 -6.88 10.68 -7.44
N ASP A 7 -7.92 10.99 -8.22
CA ASP A 7 -8.12 10.37 -9.54
C ASP A 7 -6.98 10.69 -10.52
N ASP A 8 -6.41 11.89 -10.48
CA ASP A 8 -5.27 12.29 -11.31
C ASP A 8 -4.02 11.48 -10.98
N MET A 9 -3.67 11.39 -9.69
CA MET A 9 -2.54 10.59 -9.21
C MET A 9 -2.75 9.11 -9.53
N SER A 10 -3.96 8.60 -9.34
CA SER A 10 -4.30 7.20 -9.64
C SER A 10 -4.16 6.90 -11.12
N SER A 11 -4.74 7.73 -11.98
CA SER A 11 -4.63 7.58 -13.44
C SER A 11 -3.18 7.56 -13.91
N LEU A 12 -2.35 8.46 -13.36
CA LEU A 12 -0.93 8.54 -13.69
C LEU A 12 -0.15 7.29 -13.22
N VAL A 13 -0.41 6.80 -12.01
CA VAL A 13 0.26 5.59 -11.48
C VAL A 13 -0.18 4.35 -12.25
N VAL A 14 -1.48 4.18 -12.52
CA VAL A 14 -2.02 3.06 -13.30
C VAL A 14 -1.41 3.03 -14.70
N ALA A 15 -1.36 4.18 -15.40
CA ALA A 15 -0.74 4.27 -16.71
C ALA A 15 0.75 3.86 -16.68
N GLN A 16 1.50 4.28 -15.66
CA GLN A 16 2.91 3.90 -15.50
C GLN A 16 3.09 2.40 -15.22
N LEU A 17 2.25 1.79 -14.38
CA LEU A 17 2.31 0.35 -14.11
C LEU A 17 2.06 -0.47 -15.37
N LEU A 18 1.03 -0.11 -16.14
CA LEU A 18 0.69 -0.77 -17.40
C LEU A 18 1.80 -0.59 -18.45
N PHE A 19 2.36 0.63 -18.55
CA PHE A 19 3.48 0.92 -19.44
C PHE A 19 4.73 0.09 -19.09
N LEU A 20 5.13 0.06 -17.81
CA LEU A 20 6.30 -0.71 -17.37
C LEU A 20 6.12 -2.21 -17.60
N GLN A 21 4.89 -2.73 -17.42
CA GLN A 21 4.58 -4.10 -17.79
C GLN A 21 4.74 -4.34 -19.30
N SER A 22 4.28 -3.43 -20.16
CA SER A 22 4.41 -3.60 -21.61
C SER A 22 5.87 -3.53 -22.07
N GLU A 23 6.70 -2.72 -21.40
CA GLU A 23 8.14 -2.62 -21.69
C GLU A 23 8.89 -3.90 -21.30
N ASN A 24 8.68 -4.40 -20.08
CA ASN A 24 9.27 -5.65 -19.64
C ASN A 24 8.47 -6.30 -18.50
N SER A 25 7.67 -7.31 -18.85
CA SER A 25 6.83 -8.04 -17.89
C SER A 25 7.59 -8.86 -16.82
N ASN A 26 8.92 -8.99 -16.91
CA ASN A 26 9.74 -9.75 -15.95
C ASN A 26 10.56 -8.86 -15.00
N LYS A 27 10.71 -7.57 -15.30
CA LYS A 27 11.56 -6.68 -14.50
C LYS A 27 10.78 -6.10 -13.32
N PRO A 28 11.26 -6.20 -12.08
CA PRO A 28 10.56 -5.63 -10.93
C PRO A 28 10.25 -4.13 -11.10
N ILE A 29 9.06 -3.73 -10.68
CA ILE A 29 8.63 -2.33 -10.64
C ILE A 29 8.84 -1.81 -9.21
N HIS A 30 9.43 -0.63 -9.08
CA HIS A 30 9.65 0.01 -7.77
C HIS A 30 8.67 1.16 -7.57
N LEU A 31 7.78 1.03 -6.59
CA LEU A 31 6.79 2.03 -6.20
C LEU A 31 7.20 2.71 -4.90
N TYR A 32 7.69 3.95 -5.00
CA TYR A 32 7.98 4.80 -3.85
C TYR A 32 6.72 5.52 -3.36
N ILE A 33 6.48 5.47 -2.05
CA ILE A 33 5.27 5.95 -1.39
C ILE A 33 5.63 6.95 -0.29
N ASN A 34 5.16 8.18 -0.46
CA ASN A 34 5.08 9.21 0.57
C ASN A 34 3.68 9.84 0.53
N SER A 35 2.71 9.24 1.22
CA SER A 35 1.31 9.61 1.06
C SER A 35 0.54 9.60 2.38
N PRO A 36 -0.28 10.65 2.65
CA PRO A 36 -1.23 10.63 3.75
C PRO A 36 -2.48 9.78 3.46
N GLY A 37 -2.58 9.16 2.28
CA GLY A 37 -3.79 8.49 1.80
C GLY A 37 -4.60 9.38 0.87
N GLY A 38 -5.91 9.13 0.78
CA GLY A 38 -6.80 9.90 -0.08
C GLY A 38 -8.07 9.13 -0.45
N VAL A 39 -8.57 9.37 -1.66
CA VAL A 39 -9.81 8.78 -2.18
C VAL A 39 -9.68 7.26 -2.28
N VAL A 40 -10.61 6.53 -1.63
CA VAL A 40 -10.57 5.06 -1.53
C VAL A 40 -10.64 4.39 -2.90
N THR A 41 -11.58 4.81 -3.76
CA THR A 41 -11.74 4.24 -5.11
C THR A 41 -10.50 4.47 -5.98
N ALA A 42 -9.93 5.67 -5.94
CA ALA A 42 -8.68 5.99 -6.64
C ALA A 42 -7.52 5.10 -6.16
N GLY A 43 -7.40 4.87 -4.85
CA GLY A 43 -6.40 3.96 -4.30
C GLY A 43 -6.66 2.49 -4.65
N LEU A 44 -7.92 2.05 -4.67
CA LEU A 44 -8.29 0.68 -5.08
C LEU A 44 -7.97 0.42 -6.56
N ALA A 45 -8.11 1.41 -7.43
CA ALA A 45 -7.69 1.29 -8.84
C ALA A 45 -6.18 1.04 -8.97
N ILE A 46 -5.35 1.74 -8.16
CA ILE A 46 -3.91 1.47 -8.10
C ILE A 46 -3.67 0.07 -7.54
N TYR A 47 -4.33 -0.30 -6.44
CA TYR A 47 -4.20 -1.59 -5.79
C TYR A 47 -4.48 -2.74 -6.77
N ASP A 48 -5.62 -2.73 -7.46
CA ASP A 48 -6.00 -3.79 -8.39
C ASP A 48 -5.02 -3.85 -9.57
N THR A 49 -4.56 -2.71 -10.07
CA THR A 49 -3.53 -2.66 -11.10
C THR A 49 -2.21 -3.27 -10.61
N MET A 50 -1.81 -3.00 -9.36
CA MET A 50 -0.62 -3.61 -8.76
C MET A 50 -0.73 -5.14 -8.70
N GLN A 51 -1.93 -5.68 -8.44
CA GLN A 51 -2.15 -7.13 -8.40
C GLN A 51 -2.30 -7.74 -9.81
N TYR A 52 -2.75 -6.95 -10.78
CA TYR A 52 -3.03 -7.38 -12.14
C TYR A 52 -1.77 -7.52 -13.00
N VAL A 53 -0.80 -6.61 -12.83
CA VAL A 53 0.41 -6.64 -13.64
C VAL A 53 1.31 -7.84 -13.27
N LYS A 54 2.00 -8.40 -14.27
CA LYS A 54 2.90 -9.55 -14.14
C LYS A 54 4.19 -9.25 -13.38
N PRO A 55 4.87 -8.10 -13.58
CA PRO A 55 6.07 -7.78 -12.83
C PRO A 55 5.82 -7.79 -11.32
N PRO A 56 6.76 -8.32 -10.51
CA PRO A 56 6.69 -8.12 -9.07
C PRO A 56 6.87 -6.63 -8.74
N ILE A 57 6.13 -6.15 -7.75
CA ILE A 57 6.15 -4.74 -7.33
C ILE A 57 6.82 -4.63 -5.98
N ALA A 58 7.97 -3.95 -5.94
CA ALA A 58 8.62 -3.52 -4.72
C ALA A 58 8.01 -2.20 -4.23
N THR A 59 7.50 -2.16 -3.01
CA THR A 59 6.95 -0.94 -2.39
C THR A 59 7.94 -0.34 -1.40
N TRP A 60 8.07 0.99 -1.38
CA TRP A 60 9.05 1.70 -0.56
C TRP A 60 8.40 2.85 0.19
N CYS A 61 8.28 2.75 1.51
CA CYS A 61 7.82 3.87 2.34
C CYS A 61 8.95 4.86 2.62
N VAL A 62 8.83 6.07 2.07
CA VAL A 62 9.79 7.17 2.20
C VAL A 62 9.11 8.39 2.82
N GLY A 63 9.09 8.50 4.14
CA GLY A 63 8.39 9.56 4.87
C GLY A 63 7.13 9.06 5.55
N GLN A 64 6.03 8.89 4.81
CA GLN A 64 4.83 8.26 5.38
C GLN A 64 4.05 7.37 4.40
N ALA A 65 3.38 6.38 4.95
CA ALA A 65 2.32 5.63 4.29
C ALA A 65 1.13 5.53 5.24
N SER A 66 0.12 6.38 5.03
CA SER A 66 -1.05 6.48 5.90
C SER A 66 -2.32 6.15 5.12
N SER A 67 -3.31 5.53 5.76
CA SER A 67 -4.62 5.22 5.15
C SER A 67 -4.49 4.42 3.84
N MET A 68 -4.96 4.91 2.70
CA MET A 68 -4.76 4.24 1.41
C MET A 68 -3.27 4.10 1.03
N GLY A 69 -2.38 4.97 1.54
CA GLY A 69 -0.95 4.84 1.33
C GLY A 69 -0.34 3.60 1.99
N SER A 70 -0.77 3.24 3.20
CA SER A 70 -0.32 2.03 3.90
C SER A 70 -0.93 0.76 3.29
N LEU A 71 -2.14 0.83 2.75
CA LEU A 71 -2.75 -0.29 2.02
C LEU A 71 -1.91 -0.62 0.78
N LEU A 72 -1.54 0.41 0.00
CA LEU A 72 -0.69 0.24 -1.18
C LEU A 72 0.72 -0.22 -0.81
N LEU A 73 1.27 0.24 0.32
CA LEU A 73 2.53 -0.26 0.85
C LEU A 73 2.46 -1.77 1.14
N ALA A 74 1.43 -2.20 1.87
CA ALA A 74 1.21 -3.60 2.23
C ALA A 74 0.98 -4.51 1.00
N ALA A 75 0.43 -3.96 -0.08
CA ALA A 75 0.06 -4.67 -1.30
C ALA A 75 1.22 -4.94 -2.27
N GLY A 76 2.45 -4.54 -1.94
CA GLY A 76 3.64 -4.93 -2.68
C GLY A 76 3.86 -6.44 -2.67
N SER A 77 4.69 -6.94 -3.58
CA SER A 77 5.00 -8.37 -3.67
C SER A 77 5.65 -8.86 -2.36
N PRO A 78 5.30 -10.06 -1.87
CA PRO A 78 5.87 -10.60 -0.62
C PRO A 78 7.40 -10.61 -0.62
N GLY A 79 8.00 -10.14 0.47
CA GLY A 79 9.45 -9.99 0.61
C GLY A 79 10.02 -8.70 0.00
N MET A 80 9.22 -7.96 -0.76
CA MET A 80 9.61 -6.74 -1.48
C MET A 80 8.90 -5.48 -0.95
N ARG A 81 8.46 -5.49 0.31
CA ARG A 81 7.83 -4.33 0.96
C ARG A 81 8.80 -3.69 1.94
N TYR A 82 9.21 -2.47 1.65
CA TYR A 82 10.32 -1.79 2.32
C TYR A 82 9.86 -0.51 3.01
N SER A 83 10.53 -0.17 4.11
CA SER A 83 10.42 1.14 4.75
C SER A 83 11.79 1.69 5.11
N LEU A 84 11.93 3.02 5.08
CA LEU A 84 13.08 3.69 5.69
C LEU A 84 12.90 3.82 7.21
N PRO A 85 13.99 3.99 8.00
CA PRO A 85 13.95 3.89 9.46
C PRO A 85 13.12 4.97 10.17
N ASN A 86 12.98 6.14 9.55
CA ASN A 86 12.23 7.27 10.12
C ASN A 86 10.86 7.48 9.46
N SER A 87 10.44 6.55 8.61
CA SER A 87 9.10 6.60 8.02
C SER A 87 8.04 6.31 9.08
N ARG A 88 6.82 6.82 8.89
CA ARG A 88 5.66 6.46 9.71
C ARG A 88 4.61 5.74 8.89
N ILE A 89 4.00 4.72 9.47
CA ILE A 89 2.89 3.99 8.88
C ILE A 89 1.64 4.29 9.70
N MET A 90 0.48 4.47 9.07
CA MET A 90 -0.79 4.61 9.78
C MET A 90 -1.89 3.84 9.09
N ILE A 91 -2.68 3.08 9.85
CA ILE A 91 -3.90 2.43 9.35
C ILE A 91 -5.12 2.94 10.12
N HIS A 92 -6.25 3.01 9.43
CA HIS A 92 -7.54 3.36 10.03
C HIS A 92 -8.70 2.88 9.14
N GLN A 93 -9.92 2.95 9.65
CA GLN A 93 -11.15 2.70 8.90
C GLN A 93 -11.42 3.83 7.89
N PRO A 94 -12.16 3.56 6.79
CA PRO A 94 -12.56 4.61 5.87
C PRO A 94 -13.45 5.64 6.57
N SER A 95 -13.35 6.89 6.14
CA SER A 95 -14.20 7.98 6.58
C SER A 95 -15.03 8.52 5.40
N GLY A 96 -16.24 8.98 5.67
CA GLY A 96 -17.16 9.52 4.68
C GLY A 96 -18.27 10.33 5.32
N GLY A 97 -19.24 10.77 4.51
CA GLY A 97 -20.40 11.53 4.98
C GLY A 97 -21.63 11.19 4.15
N ALA A 98 -22.81 11.33 4.77
CA ALA A 98 -24.09 11.10 4.13
C ALA A 98 -25.08 12.22 4.50
N GLN A 99 -25.89 12.64 3.54
CA GLN A 99 -26.96 13.64 3.70
C GLN A 99 -28.07 13.33 2.69
N GLY A 100 -29.32 13.69 2.99
CA GLY A 100 -30.46 13.46 2.09
C GLY A 100 -31.63 12.79 2.79
N GLN A 101 -32.46 12.07 2.03
CA GLN A 101 -33.58 11.31 2.60
C GLN A 101 -33.08 10.17 3.47
N ALA A 102 -33.94 9.66 4.36
CA ALA A 102 -33.60 8.53 5.23
C ALA A 102 -33.08 7.32 4.44
N THR A 103 -33.69 7.01 3.30
CA THR A 103 -33.27 5.94 2.39
C THR A 103 -31.87 6.19 1.81
N ASP A 104 -31.56 7.42 1.40
CA ASP A 104 -30.24 7.77 0.84
C ASP A 104 -29.15 7.64 1.90
N ILE A 105 -29.42 8.11 3.13
CA ILE A 105 -28.51 7.98 4.26
C ILE A 105 -28.23 6.50 4.55
N GLN A 106 -29.27 5.65 4.54
CA GLN A 106 -29.11 4.22 4.74
C GLN A 106 -28.24 3.58 3.65
N ILE A 107 -28.47 3.91 2.37
CA ILE A 107 -27.67 3.38 1.24
C ILE A 107 -26.18 3.74 1.42
N GLN A 108 -25.88 4.99 1.77
CA GLN A 108 -24.50 5.44 1.96
C GLN A 108 -23.85 4.80 3.20
N ALA A 109 -24.60 4.64 4.29
CA ALA A 109 -24.13 3.95 5.49
C ALA A 109 -23.81 2.47 5.22
N GLU A 110 -24.65 1.77 4.44
CA GLU A 110 -24.39 0.40 4.04
C GLU A 110 -23.14 0.29 3.14
N GLU A 111 -22.93 1.25 2.23
CA GLU A 111 -21.79 1.26 1.34
C GLU A 111 -20.45 1.47 2.07
N ILE A 112 -20.37 2.45 2.99
CA ILE A 112 -19.14 2.65 3.77
C ILE A 112 -18.82 1.45 4.66
N MET A 113 -19.84 0.73 5.15
CA MET A 113 -19.65 -0.51 5.91
C MET A 113 -19.10 -1.65 5.03
N LYS A 114 -19.56 -1.77 3.78
CA LYS A 114 -18.98 -2.70 2.80
C LYS A 114 -17.53 -2.35 2.49
N LEU A 115 -17.23 -1.07 2.24
CA LEU A 115 -15.87 -0.59 2.01
C LEU A 115 -14.96 -0.87 3.21
N LYS A 116 -15.42 -0.60 4.44
CA LYS A 116 -14.67 -0.91 5.67
C LYS A 116 -14.28 -2.39 5.71
N LYS A 117 -15.23 -3.30 5.46
CA LYS A 117 -14.99 -4.74 5.42
C LYS A 117 -14.02 -5.13 4.29
N GLN A 118 -14.19 -4.57 3.10
CA GLN A 118 -13.32 -4.83 1.95
C GLN A 118 -11.87 -4.43 2.23
N LEU A 119 -11.64 -3.20 2.73
CA LEU A 119 -10.30 -2.71 3.03
C LEU A 119 -9.64 -3.54 4.14
N THR A 120 -10.39 -3.90 5.19
CA THR A 120 -9.89 -4.77 6.26
C THR A 120 -9.44 -6.13 5.70
N ASN A 121 -10.24 -6.74 4.82
CA ASN A 121 -9.88 -8.01 4.17
C ASN A 121 -8.64 -7.90 3.27
N ILE A 122 -8.45 -6.76 2.60
CA ILE A 122 -7.23 -6.52 1.81
C ILE A 122 -6.00 -6.50 2.73
N TYR A 123 -6.07 -5.81 3.87
CA TYR A 123 -4.97 -5.88 4.82
C TYR A 123 -4.77 -7.29 5.38
N VAL A 124 -5.84 -8.04 5.72
CA VAL A 124 -5.74 -9.44 6.17
C VAL A 124 -4.95 -10.27 5.17
N LYS A 125 -5.29 -10.17 3.88
CA LYS A 125 -4.61 -10.88 2.78
C LYS A 125 -3.11 -10.63 2.77
N HIS A 126 -2.68 -9.38 2.98
CA HIS A 126 -1.28 -8.98 2.80
C HIS A 126 -0.45 -9.05 4.08
N THR A 127 -1.08 -9.00 5.25
CA THR A 127 -0.40 -8.99 6.54
C THR A 127 -0.37 -10.36 7.22
N ASN A 128 -1.22 -11.31 6.77
CA ASN A 128 -1.49 -12.58 7.44
C ASN A 128 -1.99 -12.42 8.90
N GLN A 129 -2.50 -11.25 9.27
CA GLN A 129 -3.17 -11.02 10.55
C GLN A 129 -4.63 -11.49 10.46
N SER A 130 -5.24 -11.86 11.59
CA SER A 130 -6.66 -12.20 11.59
C SER A 130 -7.52 -10.95 11.34
N TYR A 131 -8.73 -11.16 10.81
CA TYR A 131 -9.69 -10.08 10.56
C TYR A 131 -9.97 -9.29 11.84
N ASP A 132 -10.19 -9.96 12.96
CA ASP A 132 -10.53 -9.30 14.23
C ASP A 132 -9.40 -8.40 14.73
N ILE A 133 -8.13 -8.85 14.63
CA ILE A 133 -6.96 -8.04 15.01
C ILE A 133 -6.89 -6.77 14.16
N LEU A 134 -7.09 -6.89 12.84
CA LEU A 134 -7.02 -5.71 11.97
C LEU A 134 -8.22 -4.80 12.12
N TYR A 135 -9.42 -5.37 12.28
CA TYR A 135 -10.63 -4.61 12.53
C TYR A 135 -10.46 -3.72 13.76
N GLU A 136 -9.97 -4.28 14.87
CA GLU A 136 -9.70 -3.53 16.10
C GLU A 136 -8.59 -2.49 15.89
N LYS A 137 -7.47 -2.88 15.28
CA LYS A 137 -6.33 -1.98 15.01
C LYS A 137 -6.66 -0.83 14.07
N MET A 138 -7.66 -0.96 13.22
CA MET A 138 -8.09 0.08 12.27
C MET A 138 -9.26 0.92 12.79
N GLU A 139 -9.84 0.59 13.95
CA GLU A 139 -11.04 1.28 14.44
C GLU A 139 -10.77 2.78 14.74
N ARG A 140 -9.53 3.13 15.07
CA ARG A 140 -9.05 4.52 15.19
C ARG A 140 -7.72 4.65 14.48
N ASP A 141 -7.25 5.89 14.34
CA ASP A 141 -5.93 6.16 13.81
C ASP A 141 -4.87 5.41 14.61
N ASN A 142 -4.17 4.50 13.95
CA ASN A 142 -3.16 3.66 14.55
C ASN A 142 -1.83 3.89 13.84
N PHE A 143 -0.98 4.70 14.47
CA PHE A 143 0.35 5.04 13.99
C PHE A 143 1.37 4.00 14.44
N MET A 144 2.29 3.69 13.54
CA MET A 144 3.32 2.67 13.72
C MET A 144 4.68 3.18 13.23
N SER A 145 5.73 2.83 13.96
CA SER A 145 7.10 2.85 13.46
C SER A 145 7.28 1.79 12.36
N PRO A 146 8.38 1.85 11.58
CA PRO A 146 8.71 0.80 10.61
C PRO A 146 8.85 -0.59 11.26
N GLU A 147 9.38 -0.67 12.48
CA GLU A 147 9.51 -1.90 13.26
C GLU A 147 8.14 -2.47 13.64
N GLU A 148 7.23 -1.65 14.13
CA GLU A 148 5.87 -2.06 14.47
C GLU A 148 5.09 -2.50 13.22
N ALA A 149 5.21 -1.75 12.12
CA ALA A 149 4.62 -2.10 10.84
C ALA A 149 5.15 -3.42 10.28
N LYS A 150 6.44 -3.71 10.49
CA LYS A 150 7.06 -4.99 10.14
C LYS A 150 6.52 -6.13 10.99
N GLN A 151 6.38 -5.94 12.30
CA GLN A 151 5.86 -6.96 13.21
C GLN A 151 4.44 -7.41 12.83
N ILE A 152 3.60 -6.50 12.36
CA ILE A 152 2.25 -6.84 11.91
C ILE A 152 2.17 -7.20 10.42
N GLY A 153 3.28 -7.20 9.68
CA GLY A 153 3.34 -7.68 8.30
C GLY A 153 2.92 -6.67 7.23
N ILE A 154 2.90 -5.36 7.51
CA ILE A 154 2.70 -4.32 6.48
C ILE A 154 3.94 -4.16 5.60
N VAL A 155 5.13 -4.26 6.18
CA VAL A 155 6.41 -4.28 5.46
C VAL A 155 7.23 -5.51 5.83
N ASP A 156 8.15 -5.91 4.96
CA ASP A 156 9.04 -7.04 5.16
C ASP A 156 10.40 -6.60 5.72
N GLN A 157 10.89 -5.44 5.27
CA GLN A 157 12.26 -5.02 5.50
C GLN A 157 12.36 -3.51 5.82
N ILE A 158 13.28 -3.17 6.71
CA ILE A 158 13.64 -1.79 7.05
C ILE A 158 15.08 -1.60 6.57
N LEU A 159 15.30 -0.65 5.67
CA LEU A 159 16.58 -0.48 4.98
C LEU A 159 17.26 0.82 5.41
N VAL A 160 18.49 0.70 5.92
CA VAL A 160 19.34 1.84 6.32
C VAL A 160 20.24 2.28 5.16
N HIS A 161 20.73 1.31 4.38
CA HIS A 161 21.55 1.51 3.21
C HIS A 161 21.00 0.67 2.05
N PRO A 162 21.29 1.03 0.79
CA PRO A 162 21.07 0.13 -0.33
C PRO A 162 21.74 -1.23 -0.05
N PRO A 163 21.14 -2.35 -0.46
CA PRO A 163 21.81 -3.65 -0.36
C PRO A 163 23.16 -3.56 -1.07
N GLU A 164 24.24 -3.93 -0.37
CA GLU A 164 25.54 -4.04 -1.03
C GLU A 164 25.41 -5.05 -2.16
N MET A 165 25.76 -4.65 -3.38
CA MET A 165 25.94 -5.63 -4.45
C MET A 165 27.08 -6.53 -4.03
N ILE A 166 26.79 -7.80 -3.78
CA ILE A 166 27.82 -8.83 -3.71
C ILE A 166 28.41 -8.89 -5.12
N VAL A 167 29.49 -8.14 -5.35
CA VAL A 167 30.34 -8.33 -6.51
C VAL A 167 30.96 -9.70 -6.33
N SER A 168 30.37 -10.72 -6.96
CA SER A 168 31.01 -12.03 -7.05
C SER A 168 32.39 -11.80 -7.68
N ALA A 169 33.43 -11.98 -6.88
CA ALA A 169 34.81 -11.87 -7.30
C ALA A 169 35.15 -12.98 -8.31
N THR A 170 34.81 -12.76 -9.57
CA THR A 170 35.35 -13.52 -10.71
C THR A 170 35.73 -12.55 -11.81
N TYR A 171 36.70 -11.69 -11.50
CA TYR A 171 37.72 -11.25 -12.46
C TYR A 171 39.06 -11.24 -11.72
N LYS A 172 39.59 -12.45 -11.47
CA LYS A 172 41.05 -12.60 -11.38
C LYS A 172 41.55 -12.56 -12.81
N GLY A 173 42.41 -11.60 -13.08
CA GLY A 173 42.98 -11.36 -14.39
C GLY A 173 43.67 -12.58 -14.98
N MET A 174 43.61 -12.65 -16.30
CA MET A 174 44.65 -13.14 -17.20
C MET A 174 44.72 -12.16 -18.38
#